data_AF-W4Q698-F1
#
_entry.id   AF-W4Q698-F1
#
_cell.length_a   1.000
_cell.length_b   1.000
_cell.length_c   1.000
_cell.angle_alpha   90.00
_cell.angle_beta   90.00
_cell.angle_gamma   90.00
#
_symmetry.space_group_name_H-M   'P 1'
#
loop_
_entity.id
_entity.type
_entity.pdbx_description
1 polymer ?
#
loop_
_entity_poly.entity_id
_entity_poly.type
_entity_poly.pdbx_seq_one_letter_code
_entity_poly.pdbx_strand_id
1 'polypeptide(L)' 'MSKVKEVKFPVKYCPHCGKSLAHKSFSFLNEYWKVDETVYFFWCAECDWQGEVKELKRFVAQELED' A
#
# COMPACT_ATOMS: atom_id res chain seq x y z
N MET A 1 -8.31 -28.49 7.35
CA MET A 1 -7.93 -27.40 6.43
C MET A 1 -8.09 -26.09 7.19
N SER A 2 -6.99 -25.44 7.56
CA SER A 2 -7.03 -24.19 8.34
C SER A 2 -7.62 -23.08 7.46
N LYS A 3 -8.62 -22.36 7.97
CA LYS A 3 -9.23 -21.22 7.29
C LYS A 3 -8.18 -20.11 7.22
N VAL A 4 -7.56 -19.92 6.05
CA VAL A 4 -6.71 -18.74 5.80
C VAL A 4 -7.63 -17.53 5.94
N LYS A 5 -7.40 -16.71 6.98
CA LYS A 5 -8.11 -15.44 7.12
C LYS A 5 -7.81 -14.60 5.88
N GLU A 6 -8.86 -14.15 5.22
CA GLU A 6 -8.76 -13.22 4.11
C GLU A 6 -8.12 -11.93 4.64
N VAL A 7 -6.88 -11.68 4.23
CA VAL A 7 -6.17 -10.44 4.57
C VAL A 7 -6.82 -9.34 3.72
N LYS A 8 -7.66 -8.53 4.34
CA LYS A 8 -8.32 -7.41 3.68
C LYS A 8 -7.27 -6.34 3.37
N PHE A 9 -6.69 -6.42 2.18
CA PHE A 9 -5.67 -5.49 1.71
C PHE A 9 -6.28 -4.09 1.48
N PRO A 10 -5.82 -3.03 2.19
CA PRO A 10 -6.42 -1.70 2.05
C PRO A 10 -6.02 -1.01 0.73
N VAL A 11 -4.84 -1.32 0.18
CA VAL A 11 -4.28 -0.60 -0.98
C VAL A 11 -4.64 -1.28 -2.30
N LYS A 12 -5.78 -0.93 -2.90
CA LYS A 12 -6.24 -1.62 -4.12
C LYS A 12 -5.56 -1.16 -5.42
N TYR A 13 -4.86 -0.03 -5.40
CA TYR A 13 -4.30 0.62 -6.59
C TYR A 13 -2.88 1.11 -6.35
N CYS A 14 -2.05 1.10 -7.39
CA CYS A 14 -0.69 1.63 -7.34
C CYS A 14 -0.70 3.15 -7.14
N PRO A 15 0.07 3.71 -6.18
CA PRO A 15 0.14 5.14 -5.93
C PRO A 15 0.93 5.89 -7.02
N HIS A 16 1.71 5.17 -7.82
CA HIS A 16 2.49 5.74 -8.91
C HIS A 16 1.70 5.78 -10.24
N CYS A 17 1.12 4.64 -10.67
CA CYS A 17 0.46 4.56 -11.99
C CYS A 17 -1.06 4.38 -11.94
N GLY A 18 -1.67 4.24 -10.76
CA GLY A 18 -3.12 4.08 -10.59
C GLY A 18 -3.70 2.73 -11.02
N LYS A 19 -2.89 1.79 -11.54
CA LYS A 19 -3.37 0.46 -11.94
C LYS A 19 -3.74 -0.41 -10.73
N SER A 20 -4.71 -1.31 -10.95
CA SER A 20 -5.21 -2.22 -9.91
C SER A 20 -4.13 -3.21 -9.47
N LEU A 21 -3.95 -3.33 -8.15
CA LEU A 21 -3.08 -4.33 -7.51
C LEU A 21 -3.86 -5.60 -7.14
N ALA A 22 -5.19 -5.56 -7.19
CA ALA A 22 -6.08 -6.63 -6.72
C ALA A 22 -6.04 -7.91 -7.58
N HIS A 23 -5.60 -7.79 -8.84
CA HIS A 23 -5.64 -8.91 -9.80
C HIS A 23 -4.35 -9.74 -9.83
N LYS A 24 -3.32 -9.37 -9.08
CA LYS A 24 -2.02 -10.05 -9.15
C LYS A 24 -1.58 -10.51 -7.76
N SER A 25 -1.32 -11.82 -7.65
CA SER A 25 -0.94 -12.54 -6.43
C SER A 25 0.35 -12.04 -5.78
N PHE A 26 1.19 -11.33 -6.54
CA PHE A 26 2.52 -10.85 -6.12
C PHE A 26 2.57 -9.34 -5.90
N SER A 27 1.44 -8.64 -5.98
CA SER A 27 1.43 -7.19 -5.76
C SER A 27 1.77 -6.88 -4.31
N PHE A 28 1.09 -7.54 -3.36
CA PHE A 28 1.34 -7.35 -1.95
C PHE A 28 2.41 -8.32 -1.46
N LEU A 29 3.49 -7.78 -0.90
CA LEU A 29 4.65 -8.56 -0.50
C LEU A 29 4.74 -8.72 1.02
N ASN A 30 4.43 -7.67 1.78
CA ASN A 30 4.51 -7.70 3.24
C ASN A 30 3.65 -6.65 3.93
N GLU A 31 3.08 -7.01 5.09
CA GLU A 31 2.59 -6.08 6.11
C GLU A 31 3.48 -6.25 7.32
N TYR A 32 3.94 -5.13 7.88
CA TYR A 32 4.73 -5.14 9.09
C TYR A 32 4.43 -3.90 9.93
N TRP A 33 4.89 -3.96 11.17
CA TRP A 33 4.59 -2.93 12.17
C TRP A 33 5.87 -2.16 12.46
N LYS A 34 5.78 -0.83 12.36
CA LYS A 34 6.85 0.08 12.75
C LYS A 34 6.37 0.87 13.95
N VAL A 35 6.71 0.37 15.14
CA VAL A 35 6.21 0.90 16.43
C VAL A 35 4.68 0.80 16.48
N ASP A 36 3.95 1.90 16.27
CA ASP A 36 2.49 2.00 16.29
C ASP A 36 1.88 2.17 14.89
N GLU A 37 2.71 2.14 13.84
CA GLU A 37 2.30 2.28 12.45
C GLU A 37 2.21 0.91 11.74
N THR A 38 1.10 0.64 11.07
CA THR A 38 1.03 -0.45 10.09
C THR A 38 1.56 0.02 8.75
N VAL A 39 2.57 -0.68 8.24
CA VAL A 39 3.24 -0.39 6.97
C VAL A 39 3.02 -1.54 6.00
N TYR A 40 2.72 -1.21 4.75
CA TYR A 40 2.48 -2.15 3.67
C TYR A 40 3.56 -1.97 2.59
N PHE A 41 4.30 -3.04 2.30
CA PHE A 41 5.24 -3.08 1.19
C PHE A 41 4.63 -3.85 0.01
N PHE A 42 4.64 -3.22 -1.15
CA PHE A 42 4.10 -3.83 -2.36
C PHE A 42 4.88 -3.40 -3.60
N TRP A 43 4.77 -4.23 -4.63
CA TRP A 43 5.36 -4.02 -5.95
C TRP A 43 4.26 -3.97 -7.01
N CYS A 44 4.40 -3.06 -7.97
CA CYS A 44 3.47 -2.88 -9.06
C CYS A 44 4.00 -3.54 -10.34
N ALA A 45 3.39 -4.64 -10.74
CA ALA A 45 3.73 -5.35 -11.97
C ALA A 45 3.38 -4.62 -13.29
N GLU A 46 2.85 -3.40 -13.22
CA GLU A 46 2.50 -2.59 -14.40
C GLU A 46 3.51 -1.48 -14.66
N CYS A 47 4.15 -0.94 -13.62
CA CYS A 47 5.10 0.17 -13.74
C CYS A 47 6.39 -0.05 -12.95
N ASP A 48 6.59 -1.26 -12.43
CA ASP A 48 7.71 -1.71 -11.59
C ASP A 48 7.97 -0.89 -10.31
N TRP A 49 7.08 0.03 -9.98
CA TRP A 49 7.16 0.78 -8.73
C TRP A 49 7.06 -0.17 -7.54
N GLN A 50 7.96 0.02 -6.58
CA GLN A 50 7.95 -0.67 -5.29
C GLN A 50 8.15 0.34 -4.18
N GLY A 51 7.47 0.13 -3.06
CA GLY A 51 7.59 1.03 -1.94
C GLY A 51 6.71 0.66 -0.76
N GLU A 52 6.95 1.41 0.30
CA GLU A 52 6.21 1.34 1.54
C GLU A 52 5.09 2.36 1.53
N VAL A 53 3.90 1.93 1.91
CA VAL A 53 2.75 2.80 2.11
C VAL A 53 2.21 2.56 3.51
N LYS A 54 1.84 3.65 4.17
CA LYS A 54 1.17 3.63 5.46
C LYS A 54 -0.06 4.53 5.41
N GLU A 55 -1.01 4.27 6.29
CA GLU A 55 -2.15 5.16 6.47
C GLU A 55 -1.68 6.50 7.05
N LEU A 56 -2.05 7.60 6.40
CA LEU A 56 -1.80 8.95 6.90
C LEU A 56 -3.08 9.50 7.56
N LYS A 57 -3.09 9.56 8.90
CA LYS A 57 -4.26 10.00 9.68
C LYS A 57 -4.54 11.51 9.56
N ARG A 58 -3.49 12.31 9.43
CA ARG A 58 -3.56 13.77 9.34
C ARG A 58 -2.38 14.28 8.52
N PHE A 59 -2.65 15.22 7.62
CA PHE A 59 -1.64 15.95 6.87
C PHE A 59 -1.78 17.45 7.17
N VAL A 60 -0.67 18.10 7.50
CA VAL A 60 -0.60 19.56 7.66
C VAL A 60 0.48 20.04 6.70
N ALA A 61 0.10 20.92 5.78
CA ALA A 61 1.01 21.52 4.82
C ALA A 61 0.80 23.03 4.76
N GLN A 62 1.85 23.74 4.38
CA GLN A 62 1.80 25.16 4.06
C GLN A 62 1.26 25.33 2.64
N GLU A 63 0.40 26.32 2.45
CA GLU A 63 -0.02 26.73 1.10
C GLU A 63 1.17 27.35 0.37
N LEU A 64 1.32 27.02 -0.92
CA LEU A 64 2.35 27.64 -1.75
C LEU A 64 1.91 29.08 -2.05
N GLU A 65 2.83 30.04 -1.92
CA GLU A 65 2.62 31.40 -2.42
C GLU A 65 2.67 31.35 -3.97
N ASP A 66 1.68 31.95 -4.63
CA ASP A 66 1.52 32.00 -6.10
C ASP A 66 2.68 32.74 -6.81
#